data_AF-A0AA39Q3K0-F1
#
_entry.id   AF-A0AA39Q3K0-F1
#
_cell.length_a   1.000
_cell.length_b   1.000
_cell.length_c   1.000
_cell.angle_alpha   90.00
_cell.angle_beta   90.00
_cell.angle_gamma   90.00
#
_symmetry.space_group_name_H-M   'P 1'
#
loop_
_entity.id
_entity.type
_entity.pdbx_description
1 polymer ?
#
loop_
_entity_poly.entity_id
_entity_poly.type
_entity_poly.pdbx_seq_one_letter_code
_entity_poly.pdbx_strand_id
1 'polypeptide(L)'
;MYHQEIRKLLKAEFTNNDLRLQPIVWGNLLRRVLPQFAEDDLVQCLFHAIPISYWHIDYTPRPLFLTSKGVQICSIPGTDHQAVSLWTAVNEYLYPYVADIILQRHAGTVDSVFPFGPVNEFPEPKDPRLRFLLEVAGLPFIPKVYGGITSIDSLFGTVIRSIGHYMAVDSFQLYGDIPSFNLDGDRYAVLKLLYSLVSSNEFGGDASVRSYDLRITLVIFLRVFNSTSPRPRFIPEAWCTPTMTATFVRIAFQGDAWVSQYEPAYGYTSQLTTAAELVHYFLQFPPVMNEAFSYLVSRRLLGQITSFRDSDFARTHALSMVLTAFITVLESNVLDPETTQRSIDYLFEPDNLFTVCIVLLTWIRGHSILRHLALLRQNHPAWSECLTKLNTIPVQFGVEAYLRDSHAIIDFREFVDGGCVGAYGIDTSGSHTPRRDHDGSSSPGDSLSRLGLWMNQLWACLGFRAKREAVMLTSGEGQV
;
A
#
# COMPACT_ATOMS: atom_id res chain seq x y z
N MET A 1 -14.78 -39.85 -24.97
CA MET A 1 -15.81 -39.02 -25.62
C MET A 1 -16.62 -38.19 -24.61
N TYR A 2 -17.33 -38.82 -23.65
CA TYR A 2 -18.26 -38.14 -22.74
C TYR A 2 -17.68 -36.98 -21.89
N HIS A 3 -16.44 -37.11 -21.39
CA HIS A 3 -15.81 -36.05 -20.58
C HIS A 3 -15.46 -34.77 -21.37
N GLN A 4 -15.16 -34.88 -22.67
CA GLN A 4 -14.87 -33.73 -23.53
C GLN A 4 -16.14 -32.95 -23.89
N GLU A 5 -17.28 -33.64 -24.04
CA GLU A 5 -18.57 -33.01 -24.28
C GLU A 5 -19.05 -32.23 -23.06
N ILE A 6 -18.93 -32.80 -21.86
CA ILE A 6 -19.25 -32.09 -20.60
C ILE A 6 -18.30 -30.88 -20.43
N ARG A 7 -17.02 -30.99 -20.79
CA ARG A 7 -16.10 -29.86 -20.74
C ARG A 7 -16.52 -28.71 -21.65
N LYS A 8 -16.89 -29.00 -22.90
CA LYS A 8 -17.38 -27.99 -23.84
C LYS A 8 -18.65 -27.33 -23.33
N LEU A 9 -19.55 -28.11 -22.73
CA LEU A 9 -20.75 -27.60 -22.08
C LEU A 9 -20.37 -26.66 -20.93
N LEU A 10 -19.55 -27.08 -19.97
CA LEU A 10 -19.16 -26.22 -18.83
C LEU A 10 -18.45 -24.94 -19.26
N LYS A 11 -17.58 -25.00 -20.28
CA LYS A 11 -16.95 -23.79 -20.85
C LYS A 11 -17.99 -22.85 -21.48
N ALA A 12 -18.93 -23.38 -22.26
CA ALA A 12 -19.99 -22.59 -22.87
C ALA A 12 -20.90 -21.94 -21.82
N GLU A 13 -21.19 -22.63 -20.71
CA GLU A 13 -22.05 -22.12 -19.65
C GLU A 13 -21.43 -20.97 -18.85
N PHE A 14 -20.09 -20.89 -18.75
CA PHE A 14 -19.44 -19.70 -18.20
C PHE A 14 -19.59 -18.46 -19.08
N THR A 15 -19.82 -18.63 -20.39
CA THR A 15 -20.02 -17.54 -21.34
C THR A 15 -21.50 -17.18 -21.51
N ASN A 16 -22.37 -18.19 -21.62
CA ASN A 16 -23.76 -18.00 -22.04
C ASN A 16 -24.75 -18.02 -20.86
N ASN A 17 -24.44 -18.69 -19.75
CA ASN A 17 -25.31 -18.83 -18.57
C ASN A 17 -26.75 -19.31 -18.86
N ASP A 18 -26.95 -20.08 -19.94
CA ASP A 18 -28.27 -20.47 -20.42
C ASP A 18 -28.85 -21.67 -19.64
N LEU A 19 -27.99 -22.60 -19.21
CA LEU A 19 -28.41 -23.80 -18.51
C LEU A 19 -28.56 -23.52 -17.01
N ARG A 20 -29.73 -23.86 -16.48
CA ARG A 20 -30.02 -23.79 -15.04
C ARG A 20 -30.20 -25.18 -14.48
N LEU A 21 -29.33 -25.58 -13.56
CA LEU A 21 -29.39 -26.86 -12.85
C LEU A 21 -29.32 -26.64 -11.35
N GLN A 22 -29.78 -27.62 -10.58
CA GLN A 22 -29.59 -27.59 -9.13
C GLN A 22 -28.09 -27.64 -8.79
N PRO A 23 -27.63 -26.94 -7.74
CA PRO A 23 -26.21 -26.92 -7.35
C PRO A 23 -25.58 -28.31 -7.18
N ILE A 24 -26.33 -29.29 -6.67
CA ILE A 24 -25.84 -30.68 -6.54
C ILE A 24 -25.55 -31.35 -7.90
N VAL A 25 -26.32 -31.00 -8.93
CA VAL A 25 -26.10 -31.52 -10.29
C VAL A 25 -24.83 -30.89 -10.85
N TRP A 26 -24.66 -29.58 -10.69
CA TRP A 26 -23.41 -28.90 -11.04
C TRP A 26 -22.20 -29.47 -10.33
N GLY A 27 -22.27 -29.67 -9.01
CA GLY A 27 -21.19 -30.26 -8.23
C GLY A 27 -20.82 -31.67 -8.70
N ASN A 28 -21.81 -32.49 -9.07
CA ASN A 28 -21.56 -33.82 -9.63
C ASN A 28 -20.92 -33.79 -11.03
N LEU A 29 -21.30 -32.82 -11.87
CA LEU A 29 -20.66 -32.60 -13.17
C LEU A 29 -19.21 -32.17 -12.98
N LEU A 30 -18.96 -31.19 -12.11
CA LEU A 30 -17.62 -30.70 -11.78
C LEU A 30 -16.73 -31.82 -11.22
N ARG A 31 -17.25 -32.66 -10.31
CA ARG A 31 -16.50 -33.82 -9.76
C ARG A 31 -16.00 -34.80 -10.83
N ARG A 32 -16.79 -35.03 -11.89
CA ARG A 32 -16.41 -35.95 -12.97
C ARG A 32 -15.35 -35.37 -13.90
N VAL A 33 -15.19 -34.07 -13.87
CA VAL A 33 -14.47 -33.30 -14.89
C VAL A 33 -13.17 -32.82 -14.26
N LEU A 34 -13.22 -32.07 -13.15
CA LEU A 34 -12.07 -31.41 -12.54
C LEU A 34 -10.81 -32.27 -12.27
N PRO A 35 -10.89 -33.53 -11.80
CA PRO A 35 -9.69 -34.33 -11.49
C PRO A 35 -8.84 -34.73 -12.71
N GLN A 36 -9.35 -34.58 -13.94
CA GLN A 36 -8.73 -35.14 -15.14
C GLN A 36 -7.95 -34.12 -16.00
N PHE A 37 -7.77 -32.88 -15.54
CA PHE A 37 -7.16 -31.84 -16.39
C PHE A 37 -5.75 -31.46 -15.98
N ALA A 38 -4.92 -31.20 -16.99
CA ALA A 38 -3.72 -30.36 -16.94
C ALA A 38 -4.08 -29.05 -17.65
N GLU A 39 -3.82 -27.91 -16.99
CA GLU A 39 -3.89 -26.51 -17.46
C GLU A 39 -5.08 -26.13 -18.38
N ASP A 40 -6.09 -25.46 -17.83
CA ASP A 40 -7.32 -25.18 -18.58
C ASP A 40 -7.98 -23.86 -18.18
N ASP A 41 -8.45 -23.07 -19.16
CA ASP A 41 -9.24 -21.85 -18.95
C ASP A 41 -10.44 -22.09 -18.02
N LEU A 42 -10.96 -23.33 -18.00
CA LEU A 42 -12.07 -23.73 -17.14
C LEU A 42 -11.71 -23.68 -15.64
N VAL A 43 -10.49 -24.09 -15.27
CA VAL A 43 -10.01 -23.98 -13.89
C VAL A 43 -9.90 -22.52 -13.50
N GLN A 44 -9.40 -21.68 -14.41
CA GLN A 44 -9.36 -20.25 -14.22
C GLN A 44 -10.78 -19.67 -14.04
N CYS A 45 -11.74 -19.99 -14.91
CA CYS A 45 -13.14 -19.53 -14.77
C CYS A 45 -13.78 -19.97 -13.45
N LEU A 46 -13.58 -21.23 -13.05
CA LEU A 46 -14.10 -21.77 -11.79
C LEU A 46 -13.49 -21.06 -10.58
N PHE A 47 -12.20 -20.76 -10.65
CA PHE A 47 -11.50 -20.05 -9.61
C PHE A 47 -11.99 -18.60 -9.47
N HIS A 48 -12.28 -17.92 -10.59
CA HIS A 48 -12.88 -16.58 -10.59
C HIS A 48 -14.31 -16.57 -10.03
N ALA A 49 -15.03 -17.70 -10.12
CA ALA A 49 -16.37 -17.81 -9.57
C ALA A 49 -16.38 -17.97 -8.03
N ILE A 50 -15.25 -18.30 -7.40
CA ILE A 50 -15.15 -18.36 -5.94
C ILE A 50 -15.32 -16.94 -5.38
N PRO A 51 -16.23 -16.71 -4.42
CA PRO A 51 -16.49 -15.37 -3.90
C PRO A 51 -15.24 -14.81 -3.21
N ILE A 52 -14.99 -13.52 -3.39
CA ILE A 52 -13.84 -12.82 -2.78
C ILE A 52 -13.83 -13.00 -1.25
N SER A 53 -15.01 -13.03 -0.63
CA SER A 53 -15.16 -13.23 0.81
C SER A 53 -14.62 -14.56 1.33
N TYR A 54 -14.57 -15.60 0.47
CA TYR A 54 -13.94 -16.88 0.80
C TYR A 54 -12.43 -16.78 0.96
N TRP A 55 -11.80 -15.62 0.71
CA TRP A 55 -10.37 -15.41 0.87
C TRP A 55 -10.04 -14.46 2.03
N HIS A 56 -11.04 -13.99 2.78
CA HIS A 56 -10.82 -13.16 3.95
C HIS A 56 -10.50 -13.96 5.22
N ILE A 57 -9.74 -13.36 6.12
CA ILE A 57 -9.34 -14.02 7.37
C ILE A 57 -10.53 -14.23 8.32
N ASP A 58 -11.49 -13.31 8.33
CA ASP A 58 -12.72 -13.36 9.13
C ASP A 58 -13.83 -14.22 8.51
N TYR A 59 -13.52 -14.94 7.41
CA TYR A 59 -14.47 -15.81 6.75
C TYR A 59 -15.02 -16.88 7.71
N THR A 60 -16.32 -16.80 7.99
CA THR A 60 -17.04 -17.83 8.71
C THR A 60 -17.65 -18.82 7.72
N PRO A 61 -17.27 -20.11 7.76
CA PRO A 61 -17.82 -21.10 6.84
C PRO A 61 -19.33 -21.27 7.01
N ARG A 62 -20.07 -21.19 5.89
CA ARG A 62 -21.49 -21.58 5.87
C ARG A 62 -21.60 -23.09 6.18
N PRO A 63 -22.72 -23.55 6.79
CA PRO A 63 -22.94 -24.97 7.02
C PRO A 63 -22.78 -25.80 5.75
N LEU A 64 -21.88 -26.78 5.80
CA LEU A 64 -21.57 -27.65 4.67
C LEU A 64 -22.36 -28.96 4.77
N PHE A 65 -23.00 -29.32 3.67
CA PHE A 65 -23.65 -30.60 3.49
C PHE A 65 -22.77 -31.47 2.60
N LEU A 66 -22.25 -32.55 3.19
CA LEU A 66 -21.52 -33.55 2.43
C LEU A 66 -22.54 -34.48 1.78
N THR A 67 -22.56 -34.47 0.45
CA THR A 67 -23.38 -35.41 -0.30
C THR A 67 -22.82 -36.84 -0.16
N SER A 68 -23.65 -37.86 -0.39
CA SER A 68 -23.23 -39.28 -0.42
C SER A 68 -22.12 -39.60 -1.45
N LYS A 69 -21.80 -38.62 -2.30
CA LYS A 69 -20.80 -38.66 -3.35
C LYS A 69 -19.56 -37.80 -3.05
N GLY A 70 -19.43 -37.28 -1.82
CA GLY A 70 -18.26 -36.53 -1.37
C GLY A 70 -18.19 -35.08 -1.87
N VAL A 71 -19.22 -34.57 -2.56
CA VAL A 71 -19.31 -33.14 -2.92
C VAL A 71 -19.78 -32.36 -1.71
N GLN A 72 -19.04 -31.32 -1.32
CA GLN A 72 -19.42 -30.37 -0.27
C GLN A 72 -20.26 -29.23 -0.87
N ILE A 73 -21.41 -28.94 -0.27
CA ILE A 73 -22.32 -27.88 -0.73
C ILE A 73 -22.67 -26.99 0.46
N CYS A 74 -22.50 -25.68 0.34
CA CYS A 74 -23.03 -24.70 1.28
C CYS A 74 -24.55 -24.71 1.17
N SER A 75 -25.24 -24.91 2.29
CA SER A 75 -26.70 -24.82 2.35
C SER A 75 -27.15 -23.44 2.77
N ILE A 76 -28.25 -22.98 2.17
CA ILE A 76 -29.03 -21.84 2.63
C ILE A 76 -30.36 -22.40 3.17
N PRO A 77 -30.60 -22.33 4.49
CA PRO A 77 -31.85 -22.80 5.09
C PRO A 77 -33.06 -22.18 4.40
N GLY A 78 -33.91 -23.03 3.79
CA GLY A 78 -35.19 -22.61 3.21
C GLY A 78 -35.21 -22.33 1.69
N THR A 79 -34.08 -22.40 0.98
CA THR A 79 -34.02 -22.07 -0.47
C THR A 79 -33.31 -23.10 -1.37
N ASP A 80 -32.80 -24.20 -0.81
CA ASP A 80 -31.81 -25.10 -1.44
C ASP A 80 -32.31 -26.02 -2.57
N HIS A 81 -33.22 -25.59 -3.44
CA HIS A 81 -33.64 -26.42 -4.59
C HIS A 81 -33.82 -25.68 -5.91
N GLN A 82 -33.53 -24.38 -5.97
CA GLN A 82 -33.69 -23.63 -7.20
C GLN A 82 -32.57 -23.96 -8.21
N ALA A 83 -32.96 -24.14 -9.47
CA ALA A 83 -32.02 -24.30 -10.56
C ALA A 83 -31.33 -22.97 -10.88
N VAL A 84 -30.01 -22.97 -10.89
CA VAL A 84 -29.16 -21.79 -11.07
C VAL A 84 -28.10 -22.04 -12.16
N SER A 85 -27.49 -20.97 -12.67
CA SER A 85 -26.35 -21.08 -13.60
C SER A 85 -25.12 -21.67 -12.91
N LEU A 86 -24.16 -22.16 -13.69
CA LEU A 86 -22.90 -22.70 -13.17
C LEU A 86 -22.12 -21.68 -12.34
N TRP A 87 -22.04 -20.42 -12.80
CA TRP A 87 -21.39 -19.34 -12.06
C TRP A 87 -22.01 -19.16 -10.68
N THR A 88 -23.35 -19.03 -10.63
CA THR A 88 -24.09 -18.85 -9.37
C THR A 88 -23.95 -20.07 -8.46
N ALA A 89 -23.98 -21.29 -9.04
CA ALA A 89 -23.78 -22.52 -8.30
C ALA A 89 -22.42 -22.53 -7.58
N VAL A 90 -21.35 -22.13 -8.28
CA VAL A 90 -20.01 -22.04 -7.69
C VAL A 90 -19.95 -20.93 -6.66
N ASN A 91 -20.37 -19.72 -7.02
CA ASN A 91 -20.22 -18.54 -6.18
C ASN A 91 -20.97 -18.63 -4.84
N GLU A 92 -22.15 -19.24 -4.82
CA GLU A 92 -23.00 -19.28 -3.62
C GLU A 92 -23.00 -20.62 -2.88
N TYR A 93 -22.77 -21.74 -3.59
CA TYR A 93 -23.02 -23.08 -3.05
C TYR A 93 -21.81 -24.01 -3.09
N LEU A 94 -21.01 -23.98 -4.16
CA LEU A 94 -19.96 -25.00 -4.40
C LEU A 94 -18.54 -24.47 -4.20
N TYR A 95 -18.36 -23.20 -3.87
CA TYR A 95 -17.04 -22.58 -3.79
C TYR A 95 -16.05 -23.29 -2.85
N PRO A 96 -16.41 -23.86 -1.67
CA PRO A 96 -15.43 -24.55 -0.83
C PRO A 96 -14.92 -25.82 -1.52
N TYR A 97 -15.82 -26.56 -2.16
CA TYR A 97 -15.48 -27.77 -2.91
C TYR A 97 -14.62 -27.46 -4.13
N VAL A 98 -14.95 -26.40 -4.87
CA VAL A 98 -14.17 -25.96 -6.03
C VAL A 98 -12.79 -25.47 -5.59
N ALA A 99 -12.70 -24.69 -4.52
CA ALA A 99 -11.44 -24.22 -3.96
C ALA A 99 -10.53 -25.39 -3.55
N ASP A 100 -11.06 -26.34 -2.78
CA ASP A 100 -10.31 -27.50 -2.29
C ASP A 100 -9.69 -28.31 -3.43
N ILE A 101 -10.46 -28.59 -4.49
CA ILE A 101 -9.95 -29.32 -5.66
C ILE A 101 -8.85 -28.55 -6.39
N ILE A 102 -9.04 -27.24 -6.58
CA ILE A 102 -8.04 -26.41 -7.26
C ILE A 102 -6.75 -26.36 -6.45
N LEU A 103 -6.85 -26.20 -5.13
CA LEU A 103 -5.69 -26.11 -4.24
C LEU A 103 -4.96 -27.44 -4.11
N GLN A 104 -5.66 -28.55 -3.85
CA GLN A 104 -5.06 -29.90 -3.77
C GLN A 104 -4.26 -30.25 -5.01
N ARG A 105 -4.72 -29.82 -6.18
CA ARG A 105 -4.03 -30.05 -7.45
C ARG A 105 -2.70 -29.32 -7.53
N HIS A 106 -2.62 -28.09 -7.04
CA HIS A 106 -1.38 -27.30 -7.08
C HIS A 106 -0.45 -27.64 -5.92
N ALA A 107 -0.99 -28.12 -4.80
CA ALA A 107 -0.24 -28.67 -3.68
C ALA A 107 0.57 -29.93 -4.06
N GLY A 108 0.10 -30.73 -5.02
CA GLY A 108 0.78 -31.97 -5.46
C GLY A 108 1.89 -31.78 -6.51
N THR A 109 2.05 -30.59 -7.08
CA THR A 109 3.02 -30.29 -8.16
C THR A 109 4.28 -29.58 -7.71
N VAL A 110 4.32 -29.12 -6.47
CA VAL A 110 5.44 -28.34 -5.94
C VAL A 110 5.89 -29.06 -4.68
N ASP A 111 7.19 -29.38 -4.56
CA ASP A 111 7.82 -29.50 -3.24
C ASP A 111 7.45 -28.21 -2.52
N SER A 112 6.41 -28.24 -1.67
CA SER A 112 5.83 -27.04 -1.09
C SER A 112 6.98 -26.16 -0.64
N VAL A 113 7.14 -24.97 -1.23
CA VAL A 113 8.31 -24.09 -1.02
C VAL A 113 8.48 -23.75 0.48
N PHE A 114 7.45 -24.01 1.25
CA PHE A 114 7.46 -24.03 2.70
C PHE A 114 7.41 -25.46 3.25
N PRO A 115 8.53 -26.22 3.24
CA PRO A 115 8.77 -27.06 4.39
C PRO A 115 8.97 -26.06 5.53
N PHE A 116 8.01 -26.01 6.45
CA PHE A 116 8.32 -25.73 7.85
C PHE A 116 9.61 -26.51 8.15
N GLY A 117 10.73 -25.78 8.24
CA GLY A 117 12.06 -26.33 7.99
C GLY A 117 12.41 -27.43 8.98
N PRO A 118 13.52 -28.17 8.78
CA PRO A 118 13.81 -29.38 9.56
C PRO A 118 14.03 -29.12 11.06
N VAL A 119 14.12 -27.85 11.47
CA VAL A 119 14.18 -27.39 12.86
C VAL A 119 13.48 -26.04 12.92
N ASN A 120 12.17 -26.03 13.09
CA ASN A 120 11.37 -24.81 13.17
C ASN A 120 11.71 -24.05 14.46
N GLU A 121 12.37 -22.89 14.35
CA GLU A 121 12.59 -21.96 15.46
C GLU A 121 11.25 -21.51 16.10
N PHE A 122 10.17 -21.57 15.33
CA PHE A 122 8.79 -21.31 15.77
C PHE A 122 7.81 -22.38 15.28
N PRO A 123 6.78 -22.74 16.07
CA PRO A 123 5.73 -23.67 15.66
C PRO A 123 4.93 -23.12 14.48
N GLU A 124 4.21 -24.00 13.79
CA GLU A 124 3.26 -23.59 12.75
C GLU A 124 2.23 -22.57 13.29
N PRO A 125 1.70 -21.67 12.43
CA PRO A 125 0.68 -20.73 12.84
C PRO A 125 -0.52 -21.44 13.45
N LYS A 126 -1.01 -20.93 14.58
CA LYS A 126 -2.07 -21.62 15.34
C LYS A 126 -3.39 -21.56 14.61
N ASP A 127 -3.65 -20.43 13.96
CA ASP A 127 -4.88 -20.18 13.23
C ASP A 127 -4.90 -20.99 11.92
N PRO A 128 -5.86 -21.93 11.75
CA PRO A 128 -5.97 -22.74 10.53
C PRO A 128 -6.28 -21.90 9.29
N ARG A 129 -6.96 -20.75 9.46
CA ARG A 129 -7.29 -19.84 8.37
C ARG A 129 -6.07 -19.05 7.94
N LEU A 130 -5.24 -18.59 8.87
CA LEU A 130 -3.95 -17.98 8.51
C LEU A 130 -3.08 -19.00 7.75
N ARG A 131 -2.96 -20.23 8.25
CA ARG A 131 -2.19 -21.29 7.56
C ARG A 131 -2.65 -21.49 6.12
N PHE A 132 -3.97 -21.60 5.92
CA PHE A 132 -4.56 -21.70 4.59
C PHE A 132 -4.20 -20.50 3.69
N LEU A 133 -4.31 -19.26 4.18
CA LEU A 133 -3.99 -18.08 3.38
C LEU A 133 -2.49 -17.99 3.05
N LEU A 134 -1.61 -18.39 3.97
CA LEU A 134 -0.17 -18.45 3.73
C LEU A 134 0.18 -19.49 2.65
N GLU A 135 -0.46 -20.66 2.70
CA GLU A 135 -0.29 -21.69 1.68
C GLU A 135 -0.74 -21.17 0.32
N VAL A 136 -1.93 -20.57 0.23
CA VAL A 136 -2.47 -19.99 -1.00
C VAL A 136 -1.54 -18.91 -1.56
N ALA A 137 -1.11 -17.95 -0.73
CA ALA A 137 -0.21 -16.88 -1.17
C ALA A 137 1.16 -17.38 -1.65
N GLY A 138 1.61 -18.54 -1.15
CA GLY A 138 2.86 -19.18 -1.58
C GLY A 138 2.77 -19.95 -2.91
N LEU A 139 1.57 -20.13 -3.48
CA LEU A 139 1.40 -20.90 -4.72
C LEU A 139 1.83 -20.08 -5.95
N PRO A 140 2.70 -20.61 -6.84
CA PRO A 140 3.27 -19.86 -7.98
C PRO A 140 2.26 -19.30 -8.98
N PHE A 141 1.07 -19.92 -9.09
CA PHE A 141 0.05 -19.51 -10.05
C PHE A 141 -0.82 -18.36 -9.54
N ILE A 142 -0.96 -18.18 -8.22
CA ILE A 142 -1.87 -17.20 -7.60
C ILE A 142 -1.53 -15.76 -8.02
N PRO A 143 -0.26 -15.33 -8.05
CA PRO A 143 0.11 -14.02 -8.57
C PRO A 143 -0.23 -13.86 -10.07
N LYS A 144 -0.30 -14.96 -10.82
CA LYS A 144 -0.48 -15.02 -12.28
C LYS A 144 -1.93 -15.21 -12.71
N VAL A 145 -2.84 -15.50 -11.77
CA VAL A 145 -4.27 -15.59 -12.06
C VAL A 145 -4.85 -14.19 -12.24
N TYR A 146 -4.58 -13.54 -13.38
CA TYR A 146 -5.43 -12.46 -13.88
C TYR A 146 -5.21 -12.10 -15.36
N GLY A 147 -6.30 -11.71 -16.05
CA GLY A 147 -6.26 -11.17 -17.41
C GLY A 147 -7.59 -10.77 -18.06
N GLY A 148 -8.76 -10.90 -17.40
CA GLY A 148 -10.05 -10.75 -18.11
C GLY A 148 -11.19 -9.98 -17.43
N ILE A 149 -11.15 -9.70 -16.12
CA ILE A 149 -12.24 -8.98 -15.45
C ILE A 149 -11.70 -7.64 -14.96
N THR A 150 -12.45 -6.55 -15.13
CA THR A 150 -12.10 -5.22 -14.62
C THR A 150 -12.42 -5.09 -13.12
N SER A 151 -12.11 -6.11 -12.30
CA SER A 151 -12.30 -6.01 -10.85
C SER A 151 -11.16 -5.22 -10.22
N ILE A 152 -11.51 -4.37 -9.26
CA ILE A 152 -10.56 -3.57 -8.47
C ILE A 152 -9.56 -4.48 -7.73
N ASP A 153 -9.99 -5.68 -7.31
CA ASP A 153 -9.20 -6.60 -6.51
C ASP A 153 -8.85 -7.90 -7.24
N SER A 154 -7.56 -8.22 -7.28
CA SER A 154 -7.10 -9.56 -7.63
C SER A 154 -7.21 -10.49 -6.42
N LEU A 155 -7.17 -11.80 -6.67
CA LEU A 155 -7.11 -12.75 -5.57
C LEU A 155 -5.82 -12.58 -4.76
N PHE A 156 -4.68 -12.51 -5.43
CA PHE A 156 -3.39 -12.38 -4.76
C PHE A 156 -3.39 -11.15 -3.84
N GLY A 157 -3.84 -10.00 -4.34
CA GLY A 157 -4.03 -8.80 -3.52
C GLY A 157 -5.00 -9.02 -2.36
N THR A 158 -6.12 -9.72 -2.57
CA THR A 158 -7.09 -10.05 -1.50
C THR A 158 -6.49 -10.91 -0.40
N VAL A 159 -5.75 -11.97 -0.75
CA VAL A 159 -5.12 -12.88 0.21
C VAL A 159 -4.05 -12.14 1.01
N ILE A 160 -3.19 -11.40 0.32
CA ILE A 160 -2.14 -10.61 0.96
C ILE A 160 -2.73 -9.57 1.91
N ARG A 161 -3.80 -8.86 1.51
CA ARG A 161 -4.52 -7.94 2.41
C ARG A 161 -5.13 -8.65 3.62
N SER A 162 -5.72 -9.82 3.41
CA SER A 162 -6.33 -10.57 4.51
C SER A 162 -5.29 -11.03 5.55
N ILE A 163 -4.06 -11.32 5.09
CA ILE A 163 -2.90 -11.54 5.97
C ILE A 163 -2.52 -10.25 6.71
N GLY A 164 -2.50 -9.10 6.03
CA GLY A 164 -2.28 -7.79 6.66
C GLY A 164 -3.30 -7.48 7.75
N HIS A 165 -4.57 -7.76 7.48
CA HIS A 165 -5.68 -7.57 8.43
C HIS A 165 -5.50 -8.42 9.67
N TYR A 166 -5.16 -9.70 9.49
CA TYR A 166 -4.88 -10.61 10.59
C TYR A 166 -3.72 -10.13 11.48
N MET A 167 -2.68 -9.55 10.88
CA MET A 167 -1.54 -8.98 11.61
C MET A 167 -1.85 -7.62 12.26
N ALA A 168 -3.09 -7.14 12.15
CA ALA A 168 -3.57 -5.83 12.60
C ALA A 168 -2.79 -4.65 12.02
N VAL A 169 -2.01 -4.88 10.94
CA VAL A 169 -1.14 -3.84 10.38
C VAL A 169 -1.90 -2.80 9.58
N ASP A 170 -3.09 -3.15 9.12
CA ASP A 170 -3.94 -2.27 8.33
C ASP A 170 -4.40 -1.04 9.11
N SER A 171 -4.58 -1.19 10.43
CA SER A 171 -5.03 -0.13 11.33
C SER A 171 -3.96 0.91 11.66
N PHE A 172 -2.71 0.68 11.24
CA PHE A 172 -1.61 1.57 11.56
C PHE A 172 -1.80 2.90 10.85
N GLN A 173 -1.62 3.98 11.62
CA GLN A 173 -1.46 5.29 11.05
C GLN A 173 0.03 5.52 10.77
N LEU A 174 0.33 6.11 9.60
CA LEU A 174 1.67 6.53 9.18
C LEU A 174 2.17 7.69 10.03
N TYR A 175 1.23 8.31 10.77
CA TYR A 175 1.48 9.36 11.74
C TYR A 175 1.35 8.75 13.14
N GLY A 176 2.49 8.49 13.78
CA GLY A 176 2.54 7.97 15.14
C GLY A 176 3.62 6.91 15.33
N ASP A 177 3.84 6.53 16.58
CA ASP A 177 4.72 5.42 16.89
C ASP A 177 4.12 4.12 16.31
N ILE A 178 4.85 3.46 15.42
CA ILE A 178 4.45 2.14 14.93
C ILE A 178 4.46 1.20 16.13
N PRO A 179 3.32 0.56 16.47
CA PRO A 179 3.26 -0.35 17.59
C PRO A 179 4.25 -1.50 17.37
N SER A 180 5.02 -1.82 18.42
CA SER A 180 5.94 -2.96 18.41
C SER A 180 5.25 -4.17 19.03
N PHE A 181 5.24 -5.27 18.29
CA PHE A 181 4.68 -6.55 18.70
C PHE A 181 5.78 -7.58 18.83
N ASN A 182 5.60 -8.50 19.77
CA ASN A 182 6.52 -9.61 19.96
C ASN A 182 6.53 -10.54 18.74
N LEU A 183 7.71 -11.03 18.37
CA LEU A 183 7.86 -12.10 17.39
C LEU A 183 7.25 -13.39 17.94
N ASP A 184 6.13 -13.82 17.36
CA ASP A 184 5.47 -15.09 17.60
C ASP A 184 5.47 -15.98 16.34
N GLY A 185 4.89 -17.18 16.43
CA GLY A 185 4.85 -18.12 15.31
C GLY A 185 4.06 -17.62 14.10
N ASP A 186 3.00 -16.85 14.34
CA ASP A 186 2.16 -16.31 13.26
C ASP A 186 2.91 -15.21 12.50
N ARG A 187 3.49 -14.23 13.22
CA ARG A 187 4.33 -13.18 12.64
C ARG A 187 5.58 -13.74 11.96
N TYR A 188 6.20 -14.75 12.56
CA TYR A 188 7.35 -15.43 11.95
C TYR A 188 6.98 -16.03 10.60
N ALA A 189 5.86 -16.76 10.51
CA ALA A 189 5.43 -17.39 9.25
C ALA A 189 5.02 -16.36 8.20
N VAL A 190 4.30 -15.31 8.60
CA VAL A 190 3.91 -14.20 7.71
C VAL A 190 5.15 -13.49 7.17
N LEU A 191 6.12 -13.13 8.03
CA LEU A 191 7.36 -12.49 7.59
C LEU A 191 8.18 -13.41 6.68
N LYS A 192 8.20 -14.72 6.95
CA LYS A 192 8.93 -15.68 6.11
C LYS A 192 8.35 -15.74 4.70
N LEU A 193 7.03 -15.79 4.57
CA LEU A 193 6.33 -15.73 3.29
C LEU A 193 6.59 -14.39 2.59
N LEU A 194 6.28 -13.28 3.25
CA LEU A 194 6.38 -11.94 2.64
C LEU A 194 7.81 -11.63 2.22
N TYR A 195 8.81 -11.96 3.06
CA TYR A 195 10.22 -11.80 2.71
C TYR A 195 10.57 -12.64 1.49
N SER A 196 10.18 -13.92 1.46
CA SER A 196 10.43 -14.80 0.30
C SER A 196 9.80 -14.28 -0.99
N LEU A 197 8.62 -13.66 -0.91
CA LEU A 197 7.95 -13.04 -2.05
C LEU A 197 8.74 -11.83 -2.54
N VAL A 198 9.05 -10.87 -1.66
CA VAL A 198 9.70 -9.61 -2.06
C VAL A 198 11.19 -9.77 -2.39
N SER A 199 11.84 -10.82 -1.92
CA SER A 199 13.22 -11.17 -2.27
C SER A 199 13.33 -12.05 -3.53
N SER A 200 12.21 -12.53 -4.08
CA SER A 200 12.20 -13.35 -5.28
C SER A 200 12.59 -12.54 -6.51
N ASN A 201 13.37 -13.15 -7.42
CA ASN A 201 13.73 -12.53 -8.70
C ASN A 201 12.51 -12.29 -9.62
N GLU A 202 11.40 -13.01 -9.39
CA GLU A 202 10.15 -12.81 -10.15
C GLU A 202 9.39 -11.56 -9.68
N PHE A 203 9.66 -11.07 -8.47
CA PHE A 203 8.95 -9.95 -7.87
C PHE A 203 9.24 -8.65 -8.62
N GLY A 204 8.20 -8.06 -9.23
CA GLY A 204 8.30 -6.84 -10.04
C GLY A 204 8.96 -7.01 -11.41
N GLY A 205 9.42 -8.22 -11.77
CA GLY A 205 9.95 -8.55 -13.10
C GLY A 205 8.92 -9.16 -14.05
N ASP A 206 7.89 -9.82 -13.49
CA ASP A 206 6.84 -10.50 -14.27
C ASP A 206 5.65 -9.55 -14.52
N ALA A 207 5.31 -9.36 -15.80
CA ALA A 207 4.16 -8.57 -16.23
C ALA A 207 2.79 -9.21 -15.88
N SER A 208 2.80 -10.47 -15.42
CA SER A 208 1.59 -11.19 -15.00
C SER A 208 1.00 -10.71 -13.66
N VAL A 209 1.81 -10.08 -12.80
CA VAL A 209 1.35 -9.55 -11.51
C VAL A 209 0.99 -8.07 -11.63
N ARG A 210 -0.19 -7.68 -11.14
CA ARG A 210 -0.61 -6.27 -11.16
C ARG A 210 0.30 -5.44 -10.28
N SER A 211 0.72 -4.27 -10.77
CA SER A 211 1.52 -3.30 -10.01
C SER A 211 0.91 -2.94 -8.65
N TYR A 212 -0.42 -2.89 -8.58
CA TYR A 212 -1.12 -2.63 -7.33
C TYR A 212 -0.89 -3.72 -6.27
N ASP A 213 -0.92 -4.99 -6.67
CA ASP A 213 -0.71 -6.11 -5.75
C ASP A 213 0.73 -6.19 -5.28
N LEU A 214 1.69 -5.84 -6.15
CA LEU A 214 3.09 -5.67 -5.77
C LEU A 214 3.26 -4.58 -4.71
N ARG A 215 2.60 -3.43 -4.90
CA ARG A 215 2.62 -2.32 -3.93
C ARG A 215 2.01 -2.73 -2.58
N ILE A 216 0.87 -3.41 -2.60
CA ILE A 216 0.20 -3.93 -1.39
C ILE A 216 1.13 -4.89 -0.65
N THR A 217 1.75 -5.81 -1.37
CA THR A 217 2.68 -6.79 -0.79
C THR A 217 3.84 -6.11 -0.10
N LEU A 218 4.42 -5.08 -0.72
CA LEU A 218 5.49 -4.29 -0.12
C LEU A 218 5.04 -3.52 1.12
N VAL A 219 3.86 -2.87 1.08
CA VAL A 219 3.35 -2.13 2.24
C VAL A 219 3.13 -3.07 3.43
N ILE A 220 2.48 -4.22 3.20
CA ILE A 220 2.21 -5.18 4.26
C ILE A 220 3.51 -5.79 4.78
N PHE A 221 4.46 -6.13 3.91
CA PHE A 221 5.80 -6.54 4.32
C PHE A 221 6.47 -5.51 5.23
N LEU A 222 6.55 -4.24 4.80
CA LEU A 222 7.21 -3.18 5.56
C LEU A 222 6.50 -2.89 6.88
N ARG A 223 5.16 -2.91 6.91
CA ARG A 223 4.39 -2.74 8.16
C ARG A 223 4.62 -3.88 9.14
N VAL A 224 4.56 -5.14 8.69
CA VAL A 224 4.80 -6.30 9.57
C VAL A 224 6.26 -6.31 10.01
N PHE A 225 7.20 -6.00 9.12
CA PHE A 225 8.62 -5.95 9.41
C PHE A 225 8.96 -4.88 10.46
N ASN A 226 8.49 -3.65 10.28
CA ASN A 226 8.77 -2.54 11.20
C ASN A 226 8.03 -2.66 12.54
N SER A 227 6.92 -3.39 12.59
CA SER A 227 6.14 -3.61 13.81
C SER A 227 6.54 -4.85 14.60
N THR A 228 7.54 -5.63 14.18
CA THR A 228 7.90 -6.91 14.83
C THR A 228 9.25 -6.81 15.54
N SER A 229 9.28 -7.22 16.81
CA SER A 229 10.48 -7.27 17.65
C SER A 229 10.52 -8.55 18.50
N PRO A 230 11.66 -9.24 18.65
CA PRO A 230 12.92 -9.01 17.93
C PRO A 230 12.80 -9.38 16.44
N ARG A 231 13.76 -8.94 15.64
CA ARG A 231 13.82 -9.33 14.21
C ARG A 231 14.07 -10.84 14.08
N PRO A 232 13.37 -11.54 13.18
CA PRO A 232 13.59 -12.97 12.98
C PRO A 232 14.94 -13.25 12.32
N ARG A 233 15.62 -14.33 12.75
CA ARG A 233 17.00 -14.63 12.36
C ARG A 233 17.20 -14.91 10.87
N PHE A 234 16.16 -15.35 10.16
CA PHE A 234 16.23 -15.59 8.72
C PHE A 234 16.29 -14.30 7.89
N ILE A 235 15.95 -13.14 8.48
CA ILE A 235 16.10 -11.83 7.83
C ILE A 235 17.45 -11.26 8.30
N PRO A 236 18.45 -11.16 7.42
CA PRO A 236 19.76 -10.65 7.82
C PRO A 236 19.67 -9.15 8.15
N GLU A 237 20.63 -8.61 8.90
CA GLU A 237 20.65 -7.18 9.24
C GLU A 237 20.65 -6.29 7.97
N ALA A 238 21.41 -6.70 6.96
CA ALA A 238 21.44 -6.11 5.63
C ALA A 238 20.49 -6.82 4.64
N TRP A 239 19.23 -7.00 5.03
CA TRP A 239 18.24 -7.75 4.24
C TRP A 239 17.87 -7.14 2.89
N CYS A 240 17.99 -5.82 2.74
CA CYS A 240 17.63 -5.13 1.50
C CYS A 240 18.86 -5.02 0.60
N THR A 241 18.93 -5.89 -0.41
CA THR A 241 20.00 -5.85 -1.41
C THR A 241 19.80 -4.68 -2.38
N PRO A 242 20.86 -4.20 -3.07
CA PRO A 242 20.72 -3.16 -4.09
C PRO A 242 19.69 -3.50 -5.18
N THR A 243 19.62 -4.77 -5.59
CA THR A 243 18.62 -5.25 -6.56
C THR A 243 17.19 -5.16 -6.02
N MET A 244 16.98 -5.51 -4.75
CA MET A 244 15.67 -5.36 -4.10
C MET A 244 15.29 -3.89 -4.00
N THR A 245 16.22 -3.05 -3.56
CA THR A 245 16.04 -1.60 -3.48
C THR A 245 15.58 -1.01 -4.82
N ALA A 246 16.27 -1.31 -5.92
CA ALA A 246 15.90 -0.84 -7.25
C ALA A 246 14.50 -1.32 -7.68
N THR A 247 14.17 -2.59 -7.38
CA THR A 247 12.86 -3.17 -7.65
C THR A 247 11.75 -2.48 -6.86
N PHE A 248 11.97 -2.22 -5.57
CA PHE A 248 10.99 -1.58 -4.68
C PHE A 248 10.69 -0.16 -5.12
N VAL A 249 11.74 0.61 -5.43
CA VAL A 249 11.62 1.97 -5.96
C VAL A 249 10.85 1.98 -7.29
N ARG A 250 11.21 1.08 -8.22
CA ARG A 250 10.49 0.93 -9.49
C ARG A 250 9.00 0.64 -9.28
N ILE A 251 8.64 -0.25 -8.36
CA ILE A 251 7.24 -0.63 -8.07
C ILE A 251 6.45 0.57 -7.49
N ALA A 252 7.05 1.32 -6.55
CA ALA A 252 6.39 2.48 -5.95
C ALA A 252 6.11 3.57 -6.98
N PHE A 253 7.07 3.86 -7.86
CA PHE A 253 6.97 4.89 -8.90
C PHE A 253 6.50 4.34 -10.26
N GLN A 254 5.93 3.13 -10.31
CA GLN A 254 5.43 2.56 -11.56
C GLN A 254 4.12 3.25 -11.97
N GLY A 255 4.16 3.92 -13.13
CA GLY A 255 3.07 4.75 -13.63
C GLY A 255 2.80 5.94 -12.71
N ASP A 256 1.59 6.51 -12.80
CA ASP A 256 1.22 7.72 -12.06
C ASP A 256 0.65 7.41 -10.66
N ALA A 257 0.86 6.21 -10.12
CA ALA A 257 0.18 5.77 -8.89
C ALA A 257 0.61 6.53 -7.62
N TRP A 258 1.85 7.02 -7.58
CA TRP A 258 2.39 7.81 -6.49
C TRP A 258 1.82 9.24 -6.45
N VAL A 259 1.22 9.68 -7.56
CA VAL A 259 0.51 10.96 -7.72
C VAL A 259 -0.99 10.81 -7.92
N SER A 260 -1.50 9.61 -8.17
CA SER A 260 -2.92 9.33 -8.43
C SER A 260 -3.75 9.41 -7.16
N GLN A 261 -5.01 9.83 -7.28
CA GLN A 261 -6.01 9.76 -6.21
C GLN A 261 -6.84 8.46 -6.23
N TYR A 262 -6.68 7.65 -7.28
CA TYR A 262 -7.58 6.52 -7.58
C TYR A 262 -7.13 5.18 -6.99
N GLU A 263 -6.03 5.16 -6.23
CA GLU A 263 -5.51 3.96 -5.59
C GLU A 263 -5.48 4.15 -4.06
N PRO A 264 -6.63 4.00 -3.36
CA PRO A 264 -6.67 4.23 -1.92
C PRO A 264 -5.72 3.28 -1.16
N ALA A 265 -4.96 3.84 -0.22
CA ALA A 265 -4.20 3.10 0.77
C ALA A 265 -5.15 2.41 1.73
N TYR A 266 -4.85 1.16 2.07
CA TYR A 266 -5.70 0.34 2.90
C TYR A 266 -5.64 0.76 4.38
N GLY A 267 -6.81 0.74 5.04
CA GLY A 267 -6.96 0.96 6.48
C GLY A 267 -6.94 2.42 6.95
N TYR A 268 -6.76 3.37 6.04
CA TYR A 268 -6.93 4.80 6.32
C TYR A 268 -8.34 5.28 6.02
N THR A 269 -8.85 6.13 6.90
CA THR A 269 -9.94 7.08 6.57
C THR A 269 -9.42 8.27 5.74
N SER A 270 -8.16 8.24 5.29
CA SER A 270 -7.44 9.37 4.68
C SER A 270 -6.92 9.09 3.28
N GLN A 271 -6.82 10.18 2.52
CA GLN A 271 -6.55 10.35 1.08
C GLN A 271 -5.13 9.94 0.60
N LEU A 272 -4.52 8.91 1.20
CA LEU A 272 -3.19 8.44 0.81
C LEU A 272 -3.28 7.24 -0.14
N THR A 273 -2.29 7.06 -1.03
CA THR A 273 -2.16 5.86 -1.86
C THR A 273 -1.10 4.89 -1.35
N THR A 274 -1.23 3.61 -1.69
CA THR A 274 -0.24 2.58 -1.35
C THR A 274 1.16 2.95 -1.86
N ALA A 275 1.25 3.56 -3.05
CA ALA A 275 2.49 4.07 -3.61
C ALA A 275 3.10 5.19 -2.75
N ALA A 276 2.30 6.18 -2.34
CA ALA A 276 2.78 7.28 -1.50
C ALA A 276 3.23 6.79 -0.12
N GLU A 277 2.54 5.81 0.47
CA GLU A 277 2.99 5.13 1.69
C GLU A 277 4.37 4.47 1.53
N LEU A 278 4.60 3.77 0.41
CA LEU A 278 5.92 3.18 0.14
C LEU A 278 7.02 4.24 0.06
N VAL A 279 6.75 5.36 -0.61
CA VAL A 279 7.70 6.47 -0.66
C VAL A 279 8.03 6.97 0.75
N HIS A 280 7.04 7.07 1.63
CA HIS A 280 7.29 7.43 3.03
C HIS A 280 8.20 6.43 3.75
N TYR A 281 8.00 5.12 3.59
CA TYR A 281 8.92 4.12 4.18
C TYR A 281 10.33 4.22 3.61
N PHE A 282 10.46 4.43 2.30
CA PHE A 282 11.77 4.52 1.64
C PHE A 282 12.58 5.71 2.12
N LEU A 283 11.91 6.83 2.38
CA LEU A 283 12.52 8.04 2.93
C LEU A 283 12.87 7.92 4.42
N GLN A 284 12.45 6.86 5.11
CA GLN A 284 12.89 6.55 6.48
C GLN A 284 14.01 5.49 6.52
N PHE A 285 14.27 4.81 5.40
CA PHE A 285 15.21 3.70 5.32
C PHE A 285 16.40 4.06 4.42
N PRO A 286 17.57 4.39 5.00
CA PRO A 286 18.73 4.91 4.26
C PRO A 286 19.14 4.08 3.03
N PRO A 287 19.13 2.72 3.07
CA PRO A 287 19.51 1.91 1.92
C PRO A 287 18.62 2.09 0.68
N VAL A 288 17.37 2.51 0.84
CA VAL A 288 16.43 2.73 -0.28
C VAL A 288 16.31 4.21 -0.63
N MET A 289 16.57 5.09 0.33
CA MET A 289 16.50 6.54 0.18
C MET A 289 17.32 7.05 -1.02
N ASN A 290 18.61 6.71 -1.11
CA ASN A 290 19.47 7.17 -2.21
C ASN A 290 18.98 6.70 -3.60
N GLU A 291 18.47 5.47 -3.69
CA GLU A 291 17.89 4.96 -4.93
C GLU A 291 16.58 5.67 -5.27
N ALA A 292 15.73 5.96 -4.29
CA ALA A 292 14.48 6.70 -4.51
C ALA A 292 14.74 8.10 -5.08
N PHE A 293 15.73 8.82 -4.55
CA PHE A 293 16.15 10.12 -5.09
C PHE A 293 16.81 10.00 -6.47
N SER A 294 17.69 9.01 -6.65
CA SER A 294 18.32 8.75 -7.96
C SER A 294 17.29 8.41 -9.04
N TYR A 295 16.26 7.65 -8.67
CA TYR A 295 15.15 7.30 -9.56
C TYR A 295 14.26 8.50 -9.88
N LEU A 296 13.93 9.33 -8.87
CA LEU A 296 13.20 10.60 -9.04
C LEU A 296 13.85 11.48 -10.13
N VAL A 297 15.17 11.66 -10.04
CA VAL A 297 15.94 12.49 -10.98
C VAL A 297 16.07 11.81 -12.34
N SER A 298 16.53 10.55 -12.40
CA SER A 298 16.81 9.85 -13.65
C SER A 298 15.56 9.60 -14.50
N ARG A 299 14.40 9.38 -13.86
CA ARG A 299 13.11 9.21 -14.54
C ARG A 299 12.34 10.51 -14.75
N ARG A 300 12.90 11.64 -14.34
CA ARG A 300 12.29 12.96 -14.48
C ARG A 300 10.85 12.99 -13.96
N LEU A 301 10.64 12.42 -12.76
CA LEU A 301 9.29 12.19 -12.23
C LEU A 301 8.50 13.48 -11.95
N LEU A 302 9.16 14.58 -11.57
CA LEU A 302 8.49 15.88 -11.41
C LEU A 302 7.99 16.43 -12.76
N GLY A 303 8.66 16.08 -13.85
CA GLY A 303 8.23 16.44 -15.21
C GLY A 303 6.97 15.70 -15.67
N GLN A 304 6.56 14.63 -14.99
CA GLN A 304 5.27 13.97 -15.26
C GLN A 304 4.12 14.77 -14.62
N ILE A 305 4.39 15.42 -13.49
CA ILE A 305 3.42 16.24 -12.75
C ILE A 305 3.07 17.52 -13.50
N THR A 306 3.99 18.09 -14.29
CA THR A 306 3.74 19.32 -15.07
C THR A 306 2.59 19.19 -16.08
N SER A 307 2.20 17.95 -16.41
CA SER A 307 1.09 17.65 -17.32
C SER A 307 -0.29 17.58 -16.64
N PHE A 308 -0.34 17.65 -15.29
CA PHE A 308 -1.61 17.65 -14.56
C PHE A 308 -2.46 18.88 -14.87
N ARG A 309 -3.78 18.69 -14.88
CA ARG A 309 -4.73 19.79 -15.02
C ARG A 309 -5.08 20.35 -13.66
N ASP A 310 -5.58 21.59 -13.65
CA ASP A 310 -5.83 22.42 -12.46
C ASP A 310 -6.61 21.73 -11.33
N SER A 311 -7.56 20.84 -11.68
CA SER A 311 -8.36 20.08 -10.71
C SER A 311 -7.61 18.94 -10.01
N ASP A 312 -6.51 18.49 -10.58
CA ASP A 312 -5.75 17.32 -10.11
C ASP A 312 -4.79 17.72 -8.97
N PHE A 313 -4.25 18.94 -9.02
CA PHE A 313 -3.36 19.52 -8.01
C PHE A 313 -4.06 19.81 -6.67
N ALA A 314 -5.28 20.32 -6.71
CA ALA A 314 -6.05 20.66 -5.51
C ALA A 314 -6.56 19.41 -4.74
N ARG A 315 -6.50 18.22 -5.36
CA ARG A 315 -7.10 16.98 -4.83
C ARG A 315 -6.08 15.94 -4.37
N THR A 316 -4.79 16.14 -4.61
CA THR A 316 -3.76 15.13 -4.32
C THR A 316 -2.99 15.42 -3.04
N HIS A 317 -3.64 15.16 -1.90
CA HIS A 317 -3.00 15.14 -0.58
C HIS A 317 -1.75 14.24 -0.54
N ALA A 318 -1.82 13.08 -1.22
CA ALA A 318 -0.71 12.15 -1.36
C ALA A 318 0.54 12.80 -1.99
N LEU A 319 0.38 13.55 -3.09
CA LEU A 319 1.48 14.22 -3.77
C LEU A 319 2.13 15.28 -2.86
N SER A 320 1.32 16.10 -2.19
CA SER A 320 1.81 17.13 -1.27
C SER A 320 2.69 16.52 -0.16
N MET A 321 2.29 15.38 0.38
CA MET A 321 3.05 14.68 1.40
C MET A 321 4.33 14.02 0.88
N VAL A 322 4.29 13.44 -0.31
CA VAL A 322 5.47 12.87 -0.95
C VAL A 322 6.51 13.98 -1.19
N LEU A 323 6.12 15.11 -1.77
CA LEU A 323 7.02 16.25 -1.99
C LEU A 323 7.59 16.80 -0.68
N THR A 324 6.74 16.90 0.34
CA THR A 324 7.16 17.33 1.69
C THR A 324 8.24 16.42 2.25
N ALA A 325 8.07 15.10 2.15
CA ALA A 325 9.03 14.13 2.64
C ALA A 325 10.36 14.22 1.86
N PHE A 326 10.30 14.37 0.53
CA PHE A 326 11.50 14.54 -0.29
C PHE A 326 12.28 15.81 0.08
N ILE A 327 11.62 16.97 0.15
CA ILE A 327 12.27 18.26 0.47
C ILE A 327 12.88 18.23 1.87
N THR A 328 12.17 17.65 2.83
CA THR A 328 12.66 17.47 4.21
C THR A 328 13.96 16.67 4.25
N VAL A 329 14.05 15.58 3.48
CA VAL A 329 15.22 14.71 3.49
C VAL A 329 16.43 15.35 2.79
N LEU A 330 16.24 16.29 1.85
CA LEU A 330 17.34 17.03 1.21
C LEU A 330 18.17 17.87 2.19
N GLU A 331 17.60 18.27 3.32
CA GLU A 331 18.33 18.97 4.39
C GLU A 331 19.09 18.01 5.33
N SER A 332 18.86 16.69 5.19
CA SER A 332 19.49 15.70 6.05
C SER A 332 20.88 15.30 5.54
N ASN A 333 21.81 15.07 6.47
CA ASN A 333 23.15 14.55 6.15
C ASN A 333 23.15 13.03 5.85
N VAL A 334 21.99 12.43 5.56
CA VAL A 334 21.82 10.98 5.36
C VAL A 334 22.01 10.58 3.89
N LEU A 335 21.67 11.48 2.98
CA LEU A 335 21.83 11.26 1.54
C LEU A 335 23.28 11.38 1.11
N ASP A 336 23.61 10.65 0.04
CA ASP A 336 24.91 10.81 -0.61
C ASP A 336 25.02 12.26 -1.13
N PRO A 337 26.16 12.95 -0.94
CA PRO A 337 26.31 14.35 -1.35
C PRO A 337 26.03 14.58 -2.83
N GLU A 338 26.43 13.62 -3.68
CA GLU A 338 26.17 13.69 -5.12
C GLU A 338 24.69 13.53 -5.46
N THR A 339 23.99 12.60 -4.81
CA THR A 339 22.54 12.41 -4.96
C THR A 339 21.79 13.65 -4.50
N THR A 340 22.16 14.21 -3.35
CA THR A 340 21.61 15.46 -2.81
C THR A 340 21.76 16.59 -3.83
N GLN A 341 22.96 16.79 -4.35
CA GLN A 341 23.25 17.86 -5.30
C GLN A 341 22.46 17.68 -6.61
N ARG A 342 22.45 16.47 -7.19
CA ARG A 342 21.68 16.16 -8.40
C ARG A 342 20.17 16.37 -8.19
N SER A 343 19.65 16.01 -7.03
CA SER A 343 18.23 16.20 -6.70
C SER A 343 17.87 17.66 -6.49
N ILE A 344 18.73 18.46 -5.85
CA ILE A 344 18.55 19.91 -5.74
C ILE A 344 18.58 20.55 -7.13
N ASP A 345 19.56 20.21 -7.97
CA ASP A 345 19.64 20.77 -9.33
C ASP A 345 18.39 20.45 -10.15
N TYR A 346 17.90 19.21 -10.08
CA TYR A 346 16.66 18.80 -10.74
C TYR A 346 15.42 19.54 -10.20
N LEU A 347 15.31 19.70 -8.89
CA LEU A 347 14.21 20.41 -8.23
C LEU A 347 14.16 21.90 -8.63
N PHE A 348 15.32 22.51 -8.86
CA PHE A 348 15.47 23.92 -9.22
C PHE A 348 15.44 24.19 -10.73
N GLU A 349 15.11 23.21 -11.56
CA GLU A 349 14.72 23.46 -12.95
C GLU A 349 13.41 24.27 -12.98
N PRO A 350 13.26 25.25 -13.89
CA PRO A 350 12.17 26.23 -13.82
C PRO A 350 10.76 25.64 -13.72
N ASP A 351 10.45 24.61 -14.52
CA ASP A 351 9.11 24.00 -14.53
C ASP A 351 8.87 23.09 -13.31
N ASN A 352 9.91 22.42 -12.80
CA ASN A 352 9.81 21.58 -11.61
C ASN A 352 9.61 22.44 -10.37
N LEU A 353 10.39 23.53 -10.23
CA LEU A 353 10.30 24.47 -9.12
C LEU A 353 8.90 25.09 -9.05
N PHE A 354 8.39 25.54 -10.19
CA PHE A 354 7.04 26.08 -10.31
C PHE A 354 5.98 25.05 -9.88
N THR A 355 6.06 23.83 -10.40
CA THR A 355 5.11 22.75 -10.09
C THR A 355 5.10 22.41 -8.59
N VAL A 356 6.28 22.27 -7.98
CA VAL A 356 6.40 21.99 -6.55
C VAL A 356 5.84 23.13 -5.71
N CYS A 357 6.13 24.38 -6.09
CA CYS A 357 5.59 25.54 -5.37
C CYS A 357 4.05 25.57 -5.42
N ILE A 358 3.45 25.31 -6.58
CA ILE A 358 1.98 25.26 -6.71
C ILE A 358 1.39 24.20 -5.79
N VAL A 359 1.90 22.97 -5.83
CA VAL A 359 1.40 21.86 -5.00
C VAL A 359 1.47 22.22 -3.52
N LEU A 360 2.57 22.81 -3.07
CA LEU A 360 2.73 23.17 -1.66
C LEU A 360 1.87 24.38 -1.27
N LEU A 361 1.63 25.33 -2.17
CA LEU A 361 0.77 26.49 -1.91
C LEU A 361 -0.73 26.11 -1.84
N THR A 362 -1.16 25.08 -2.58
CA THR A 362 -2.54 24.57 -2.47
C THR A 362 -2.76 23.73 -1.22
N TRP A 363 -1.68 23.31 -0.54
CA TRP A 363 -1.75 22.56 0.70
C TRP A 363 -1.57 23.47 1.93
N ILE A 364 -2.56 23.48 2.82
CA ILE A 364 -2.60 24.38 3.99
C ILE A 364 -1.38 24.29 4.93
N ARG A 365 -0.62 23.19 4.86
CA ARG A 365 0.58 22.94 5.68
C ARG A 365 1.88 23.08 4.90
N GLY A 366 1.83 23.49 3.63
CA GLY A 366 3.00 23.57 2.76
C GLY A 366 3.91 24.77 3.04
N HIS A 367 3.47 25.77 3.82
CA HIS A 367 4.25 27.00 4.07
C HIS A 367 5.63 26.76 4.69
N SER A 368 5.72 25.87 5.68
CA SER A 368 7.02 25.53 6.29
C SER A 368 7.94 24.83 5.30
N ILE A 369 7.40 23.98 4.44
CA ILE A 369 8.15 23.27 3.40
C ILE A 369 8.58 24.20 2.27
N LEU A 370 7.74 25.16 1.87
CA LEU A 370 8.10 26.24 0.95
C LEU A 370 9.23 27.09 1.50
N ARG A 371 9.20 27.38 2.80
CA ARG A 371 10.32 28.04 3.49
C ARG A 371 11.61 27.24 3.37
N HIS A 372 11.57 25.94 3.70
CA HIS A 372 12.74 25.04 3.57
C HIS A 372 13.25 25.00 2.14
N LEU A 373 12.35 24.86 1.15
CA LEU A 373 12.68 24.87 -0.27
C LEU A 373 13.43 26.14 -0.69
N ALA A 374 12.96 27.32 -0.25
CA ALA A 374 13.62 28.58 -0.52
C ALA A 374 15.01 28.68 0.14
N LEU A 375 15.14 28.14 1.36
CA LEU A 375 16.42 28.11 2.08
C LEU A 375 17.46 27.18 1.45
N LEU A 376 17.05 26.12 0.73
CA LEU A 376 17.97 25.23 0.00
C LEU A 376 18.82 25.99 -1.03
N ARG A 377 18.24 26.99 -1.74
CA ARG A 377 18.99 27.89 -2.63
C ARG A 377 18.39 29.28 -2.70
N GLN A 378 18.76 30.12 -1.74
CA GLN A 378 18.21 31.47 -1.56
C GLN A 378 18.35 32.38 -2.80
N ASN A 379 19.48 32.31 -3.50
CA ASN A 379 19.82 33.22 -4.60
C ASN A 379 19.76 32.55 -5.99
N HIS A 380 18.99 31.46 -6.14
CA HIS A 380 18.93 30.74 -7.41
C HIS A 380 18.13 31.54 -8.46
N PRO A 381 18.62 31.66 -9.72
CA PRO A 381 17.94 32.47 -10.75
C PRO A 381 16.53 31.97 -11.10
N ALA A 382 16.25 30.68 -10.91
CA ALA A 382 14.93 30.08 -11.19
C ALA A 382 13.80 30.68 -10.33
N TRP A 383 14.10 31.30 -9.18
CA TRP A 383 13.08 31.95 -8.35
C TRP A 383 12.36 33.07 -9.08
N SER A 384 13.09 33.87 -9.87
CA SER A 384 12.51 35.00 -10.60
C SER A 384 11.43 34.56 -11.59
N GLU A 385 11.70 33.50 -12.36
CA GLU A 385 10.76 32.92 -13.31
C GLU A 385 9.59 32.25 -12.57
N CYS A 386 9.87 31.46 -11.53
CA CYS A 386 8.87 30.77 -10.73
C CYS A 386 7.86 31.76 -10.11
N LEU A 387 8.35 32.81 -9.44
CA LEU A 387 7.50 33.83 -8.82
C LEU A 387 6.67 34.59 -9.85
N THR A 388 7.22 34.87 -11.03
CA THR A 388 6.49 35.50 -12.14
C THR A 388 5.34 34.61 -12.60
N LYS A 389 5.57 33.31 -12.80
CA LYS A 389 4.52 32.34 -13.16
C LYS A 389 3.47 32.18 -12.05
N LEU A 390 3.86 32.18 -10.76
CA LEU A 390 2.91 32.07 -9.65
C LEU A 390 1.91 33.25 -9.61
N ASN A 391 2.35 34.45 -10.01
CA ASN A 391 1.48 35.63 -10.05
C ASN A 391 0.40 35.58 -11.15
N THR A 392 0.58 34.76 -12.19
CA THR A 392 -0.44 34.61 -13.25
C THR A 392 -1.52 33.59 -12.87
N ILE A 393 -1.31 32.83 -11.79
CA ILE A 393 -2.20 31.74 -11.40
C ILE A 393 -3.60 32.21 -10.97
N PRO A 394 -3.75 33.24 -10.11
CA PRO A 394 -5.07 33.70 -9.67
C PRO A 394 -5.96 34.13 -10.85
N VAL A 395 -5.35 34.60 -11.95
CA VAL A 395 -6.01 35.12 -13.14
C VAL A 395 -6.32 34.03 -14.17
N GLN A 396 -5.46 33.01 -14.32
CA GLN A 396 -5.59 32.00 -15.37
C GLN A 396 -6.47 30.79 -15.00
N PHE A 397 -6.58 30.47 -13.71
CA PHE A 397 -7.03 29.14 -13.30
C PHE A 397 -8.29 29.13 -12.42
N GLY A 398 -8.94 30.27 -12.16
CA GLY A 398 -10.20 30.34 -11.40
C GLY A 398 -10.11 29.76 -9.98
N VAL A 399 -8.90 29.76 -9.39
CA VAL A 399 -8.54 29.06 -8.15
C VAL A 399 -8.90 29.87 -6.90
N GLU A 400 -9.66 30.97 -7.03
CA GLU A 400 -10.11 31.79 -5.90
C GLU A 400 -10.82 30.98 -4.81
N ALA A 401 -11.40 29.83 -5.14
CA ALA A 401 -12.04 28.93 -4.17
C ALA A 401 -11.06 28.01 -3.39
N TYR A 402 -9.89 27.69 -3.94
CA TYR A 402 -8.94 26.70 -3.39
C TYR A 402 -7.66 27.33 -2.83
N LEU A 403 -7.13 28.37 -3.49
CA LEU A 403 -6.16 29.27 -2.90
C LEU A 403 -6.93 30.22 -1.98
N ARG A 404 -7.42 29.67 -0.86
CA ARG A 404 -8.18 30.43 0.16
C ARG A 404 -7.40 31.61 0.73
N ASP A 405 -6.11 31.70 0.42
CA ASP A 405 -5.18 32.70 0.90
C ASP A 405 -4.36 33.25 -0.27
N SER A 406 -4.91 34.20 -1.03
CA SER A 406 -4.14 34.98 -2.00
C SER A 406 -2.94 35.69 -1.36
N HIS A 407 -3.00 35.91 -0.03
CA HIS A 407 -1.90 36.39 0.79
C HIS A 407 -0.74 35.39 0.88
N ALA A 408 -0.96 34.07 0.82
CA ALA A 408 0.12 33.09 0.92
C ALA A 408 1.16 33.20 -0.22
N ILE A 409 0.71 33.54 -1.43
CA ILE A 409 1.60 33.76 -2.58
C ILE A 409 2.40 35.06 -2.39
N ILE A 410 1.73 36.12 -1.90
CA ILE A 410 2.35 37.42 -1.65
C ILE A 410 3.40 37.29 -0.53
N ASP A 411 3.04 36.70 0.60
CA ASP A 411 3.92 36.50 1.75
C ASP A 411 5.12 35.62 1.40
N PHE A 412 4.90 34.56 0.60
CA PHE A 412 6.00 33.70 0.13
C PHE A 412 6.95 34.47 -0.79
N ARG A 413 6.39 35.28 -1.69
CA ARG A 413 7.18 36.12 -2.59
C ARG A 413 8.00 37.13 -1.80
N GLU A 414 7.40 37.88 -0.89
CA GLU A 414 8.11 38.85 -0.05
C GLU A 414 9.24 38.19 0.72
N PHE A 415 9.02 36.96 1.20
CA PHE A 415 10.06 36.15 1.83
C PHE A 415 11.22 35.81 0.89
N VAL A 416 10.94 35.35 -0.34
CA VAL A 416 11.98 34.99 -1.32
C VAL A 416 12.71 36.24 -1.84
N ASP A 417 11.97 37.29 -2.25
CA ASP A 417 12.51 38.57 -2.73
C ASP A 417 13.31 39.28 -1.62
N GLY A 418 12.92 39.10 -0.35
CA GLY A 418 13.65 39.56 0.83
C GLY A 418 14.88 38.74 1.21
N GLY A 419 15.32 37.79 0.35
CA GLY A 419 16.50 36.97 0.58
C GLY A 419 16.29 35.84 1.58
N CYS A 420 15.07 35.31 1.68
CA CYS A 420 14.68 34.27 2.64
C CYS A 420 14.85 34.70 4.11
N VAL A 421 14.69 35.99 4.39
CA VAL A 421 14.73 36.57 5.74
C VAL A 421 13.31 36.94 6.17
N GLY A 422 12.83 36.38 7.29
CA GLY A 422 11.49 36.69 7.80
C GLY A 422 10.80 35.51 8.48
N ALA A 423 9.55 35.74 8.91
CA ALA A 423 8.75 34.79 9.69
C ALA A 423 7.89 33.81 8.86
N TYR A 424 7.92 33.91 7.52
CA TYR A 424 7.14 33.03 6.65
C TYR A 424 7.41 31.56 6.95
N GLY A 425 6.35 30.78 7.17
CA GLY A 425 6.44 29.33 7.41
C GLY A 425 7.07 28.93 8.76
N ILE A 426 7.22 29.84 9.73
CA ILE A 426 7.66 29.50 11.09
C ILE A 426 6.45 29.05 11.94
N ASP A 427 6.46 27.79 12.38
CA ASP A 427 5.49 27.26 13.34
C ASP A 427 5.74 27.89 14.73
N THR A 428 4.94 28.89 15.10
CA THR A 428 5.04 29.58 16.40
C THR A 428 4.42 28.81 17.57
N SER A 429 3.95 27.57 17.35
CA SER A 429 3.18 26.79 18.35
C SER A 429 3.99 25.83 19.23
N GLY A 430 5.34 25.88 19.21
CA GLY A 430 6.22 24.92 19.91
C GLY A 430 7.15 25.48 20.99
N SER A 431 6.92 26.68 21.53
CA SER A 431 7.81 27.29 22.54
C SER A 431 7.61 26.75 23.97
N HIS A 432 7.62 25.43 24.14
CA HIS A 432 7.89 24.80 25.43
C HIS A 432 9.04 23.81 25.27
N THR A 433 10.26 24.34 25.23
CA THR A 433 11.44 23.59 25.65
C THR A 433 11.32 23.29 27.14
N PRO A 434 11.30 22.01 27.58
CA PRO A 434 11.60 21.71 28.97
C PRO A 434 13.06 22.06 29.19
N ARG A 435 13.31 22.88 30.21
CA ARG A 435 14.64 23.12 30.75
C ARG A 435 15.40 21.79 30.89
N ARG A 436 16.63 21.75 30.39
CA ARG A 436 17.64 20.77 30.81
C ARG A 436 17.81 20.90 32.32
N ASP A 437 17.36 19.90 33.06
CA ASP A 437 18.00 19.55 34.32
C ASP A 437 18.96 18.38 34.04
N HIS A 438 20.22 18.65 34.32
CA HIS A 438 21.28 17.66 34.39
C HIS A 438 20.99 16.72 35.55
N ASP A 439 20.77 15.44 35.27
CA ASP A 439 21.28 14.38 36.14
C ASP A 439 21.49 13.09 35.34
N GLY A 440 22.65 12.49 35.55
CA GLY A 440 23.19 11.42 34.73
C GLY A 440 22.68 10.04 35.11
N SER A 441 22.31 9.26 34.11
CA SER A 441 22.58 7.82 34.04
C SER A 441 22.29 7.33 32.63
N SER A 442 23.34 7.14 31.82
CA SER A 442 23.27 6.59 30.47
C SER A 442 23.19 5.06 30.51
N SER A 443 22.19 4.50 29.82
CA SER A 443 22.20 3.15 29.24
C SER A 443 22.14 3.31 27.70
N PRO A 444 22.95 2.58 26.92
CA PRO A 444 22.96 2.71 25.46
C PRO A 444 21.85 1.82 24.87
N GLY A 445 20.71 2.41 24.53
CA GLY A 445 19.63 1.75 23.82
C GLY A 445 19.04 2.68 22.76
N ASP A 446 19.11 2.25 21.50
CA ASP A 446 18.43 2.75 20.31
C ASP A 446 18.41 4.27 20.12
N SER A 447 19.47 4.78 19.49
CA SER A 447 19.45 6.10 18.87
C SER A 447 18.45 6.10 17.69
N LEU A 448 17.19 6.43 17.97
CA LEU A 448 16.28 7.00 16.98
C LEU A 448 17.05 8.08 16.24
N SER A 449 17.18 7.91 14.92
CA SER A 449 17.92 8.85 14.07
C SER A 449 17.35 10.26 14.27
N ARG A 450 18.20 11.29 14.18
CA ARG A 450 17.73 12.70 14.17
C ARG A 450 16.62 12.92 13.15
N LEU A 451 16.62 12.17 12.05
CA LEU A 451 15.55 12.12 11.06
C LEU A 451 14.24 11.60 11.65
N GLY A 452 14.26 10.50 12.42
CA GLY A 452 13.08 9.98 13.13
C GLY A 452 12.53 10.96 14.15
N LEU A 453 13.39 11.65 14.91
CA LEU A 453 12.97 12.70 15.85
C LEU A 453 12.43 13.96 15.15
N TRP A 454 13.01 14.36 14.01
CA TRP A 454 12.59 15.55 13.26
C TRP A 454 11.30 15.29 12.47
N MET A 455 11.17 14.12 11.88
CA MET A 455 9.93 13.61 11.33
C MET A 455 8.88 13.57 12.43
N ASN A 456 9.12 12.93 13.58
CA ASN A 456 8.16 12.89 14.70
C ASN A 456 7.76 14.28 15.23
N GLN A 457 8.64 15.29 15.16
CA GLN A 457 8.31 16.68 15.51
C GLN A 457 7.43 17.39 14.47
N LEU A 458 7.70 17.20 13.17
CA LEU A 458 6.77 17.60 12.11
C LEU A 458 5.40 16.90 12.26
N TRP A 459 5.41 15.65 12.73
CA TRP A 459 4.21 14.83 12.92
C TRP A 459 3.43 15.15 14.22
N ALA A 460 4.07 15.67 15.29
CA ALA A 460 3.37 16.12 16.50
C ALA A 460 2.46 17.34 16.25
N CYS A 461 2.80 18.21 15.30
CA CYS A 461 1.94 19.29 14.81
C CYS A 461 0.69 18.79 14.06
N LEU A 462 0.59 17.50 13.73
CA LEU A 462 -0.56 16.88 13.06
C LEU A 462 -1.61 16.29 14.02
N GLY A 463 -1.27 16.01 15.29
CA GLY A 463 -2.18 15.44 16.28
C GLY A 463 -3.14 16.42 16.99
N PHE A 464 -2.99 17.72 16.80
CA PHE A 464 -3.70 18.72 17.61
C PHE A 464 -5.20 18.90 17.31
N ARG A 465 -5.73 18.30 16.24
CA ARG A 465 -7.18 18.39 15.92
C ARG A 465 -8.02 17.27 16.55
N ALA A 466 -7.48 16.06 16.68
CA ALA A 466 -8.22 14.94 17.28
C ALA A 466 -8.53 15.14 18.77
N LYS A 467 -7.74 15.96 19.48
CA LYS A 467 -7.95 16.26 20.90
C LYS A 467 -8.88 17.44 21.18
N ARG A 468 -9.14 18.33 20.22
CA ARG A 468 -10.06 19.48 20.43
C ARG A 468 -11.53 19.14 20.21
N GLU A 469 -11.83 18.17 19.35
CA GLU A 469 -13.23 17.75 19.11
C GLU A 469 -13.77 16.83 20.21
N ALA A 470 -12.90 16.14 20.98
CA ALA A 470 -13.31 15.36 22.15
C ALA A 470 -13.57 16.22 23.41
N VAL A 471 -13.11 17.48 23.44
CA VAL A 471 -13.23 18.36 24.63
C VAL A 471 -14.40 19.35 24.52
N MET A 472 -15.07 19.44 23.37
CA MET A 472 -16.24 20.33 23.18
C MET A 472 -17.61 19.65 23.28
N LEU A 473 -17.70 18.34 23.59
CA LEU A 473 -18.97 17.62 23.75
C LEU A 473 -19.29 17.17 25.18
N THR A 474 -18.50 17.57 26.19
CA THR A 474 -18.81 17.32 27.60
C THR A 474 -18.63 18.60 28.43
N SER A 475 -19.49 19.58 28.20
CA SER A 475 -19.73 20.67 29.14
C SER A 475 -21.13 21.21 28.92
N GLY A 476 -22.10 20.58 29.57
CA GLY A 476 -23.49 20.98 29.64
C GLY A 476 -24.13 20.34 30.86
N GLU A 477 -23.57 20.61 32.04
CA GLU A 477 -24.26 20.36 33.31
C GLU A 477 -25.51 21.25 33.37
N GLY A 478 -26.60 20.65 33.86
CA GLY A 478 -27.88 21.34 34.02
C GLY A 478 -27.88 22.33 35.18
N GLN A 479 -28.91 23.18 35.19
CA GLN A 479 -29.39 23.86 36.38
C GLN A 479 -30.90 24.12 36.24
N VAL A 480 -31.62 23.59 37.25
CA VAL A 480 -32.98 23.84 37.76
C VAL A 480 -34.18 23.54 36.85
#